data_AF-A0A8B0SKR5-F1
#
_entry.id   AF-A0A8B0SKR5-F1
#
_cell.length_a   1.000
_cell.length_b   1.000
_cell.length_c   1.000
_cell.angle_alpha   90.00
_cell.angle_beta   90.00
_cell.angle_gamma   90.00
#
_symmetry.space_group_name_H-M   'P 1'
#
loop_
_entity.id
_entity.type
_entity.pdbx_description
1 polymer ?
#
loop_
_entity_poly.entity_id
_entity_poly.type
_entity_poly.pdbx_seq_one_letter_code
_entity_poly.pdbx_strand_id
1 'polypeptide(L)'
;MQTFTYIFLVFLLASTLVQIYLSLRQKQHVSAHRSAVPAPFLGKIALEEHQKAADYTLAKGGVGRIDVLLGLVLLLVWTLGGGLDWLDVQWRSLGWNELYTGTAVIISLMLLGSVLDLPLSLYRTFVLEERFGFNKMTPTTFVVDALKGTALALVIGIPVVMLILWLMASAGSLWWLYAWAALTGFSLLMTWAYPKFIAPLFNKFSPLEEGEVAQRLNALLARTGFNSNGVFVMDGSRRSAHGNAYFTGFGKNKRIVFFDTLLKHLTPAQVEAVLAHELGHFKRKHIVKGMVLSMLMTLAGFVVLAWLMGQAWFYTALGVSQPSTYMALLLFVLVSPAFTFFIGPIMAWWSRKHEFEADEFAAQQSSGVELIAALVGLYKENASTLTPDPLYSAFYDSHPPAAIRIAHLQQHT
;
A
#
# COMPACT_ATOMS: atom_id res chain seq x y z
N MET A 1 -23.13 4.98 27.24
CA MET A 1 -23.11 3.94 26.18
C MET A 1 -23.20 4.54 24.78
N GLN A 2 -24.11 5.47 24.49
CA GLN A 2 -24.24 6.03 23.13
C GLN A 2 -23.18 7.07 22.73
N THR A 3 -22.47 7.68 23.68
CA THR A 3 -21.48 8.75 23.38
C THR A 3 -20.36 8.28 22.44
N PHE A 4 -19.79 7.09 22.69
CA PHE A 4 -18.73 6.58 21.81
C PHE A 4 -19.27 6.18 20.44
N THR A 5 -20.47 5.61 20.36
CA THR A 5 -21.14 5.33 19.08
C THR A 5 -21.28 6.61 18.25
N TYR A 6 -21.71 7.72 18.86
CA TYR A 6 -21.80 9.00 18.16
C TYR A 6 -20.43 9.52 17.73
N ILE A 7 -19.41 9.45 18.59
CA ILE A 7 -18.04 9.84 18.22
C ILE A 7 -17.56 9.02 17.02
N PHE A 8 -17.71 7.69 17.07
CA PHE A 8 -17.36 6.81 15.98
C PHE A 8 -18.10 7.17 14.68
N LEU A 9 -19.41 7.34 14.74
CA LEU A 9 -20.23 7.70 13.58
C LEU A 9 -19.85 9.07 12.99
N VAL A 10 -19.53 10.06 13.83
CA VAL A 10 -19.07 11.38 13.38
C VAL A 10 -17.73 11.27 12.65
N PHE A 11 -16.75 10.54 13.21
CA PHE A 11 -15.45 10.35 12.56
C PHE A 11 -15.56 9.52 11.28
N LEU A 12 -16.39 8.47 11.29
CA LEU A 12 -16.67 7.66 10.11
C LEU A 12 -17.33 8.50 9.01
N LEU A 13 -18.37 9.25 9.35
CA LEU A 13 -19.05 10.13 8.38
C LEU A 13 -18.10 11.22 7.86
N ALA A 14 -17.34 11.87 8.75
CA ALA A 14 -16.39 12.91 8.35
C ALA A 14 -15.31 12.36 7.41
N SER A 15 -14.69 11.23 7.77
CA SER A 15 -13.68 10.60 6.92
C SER A 15 -14.25 10.13 5.58
N THR A 16 -15.45 9.56 5.54
CA THR A 16 -16.12 9.20 4.27
C THR A 16 -16.45 10.42 3.43
N LEU A 17 -17.01 11.48 4.03
CA LEU A 17 -17.35 12.70 3.30
C LEU A 17 -16.11 13.37 2.71
N VAL A 18 -15.00 13.42 3.47
CA VAL A 18 -13.73 13.94 2.96
C VAL A 18 -13.21 13.10 1.80
N GLN A 19 -13.25 11.76 1.91
CA GLN A 19 -12.85 10.87 0.81
C GLN A 19 -13.67 11.11 -0.47
N ILE A 20 -14.99 11.17 -0.35
CA ILE A 20 -15.89 11.41 -1.48
C ILE A 20 -15.66 12.82 -2.05
N TYR A 21 -15.55 13.84 -1.21
CA TYR A 21 -15.28 15.21 -1.61
C TYR A 21 -13.98 15.33 -2.40
N LEU A 22 -12.88 14.80 -1.89
CA LEU A 22 -11.57 14.83 -2.56
C LEU A 22 -11.62 14.04 -3.88
N SER A 23 -12.27 12.87 -3.91
CA SER A 23 -12.45 12.09 -5.14
C SER A 23 -13.25 12.86 -6.21
N LEU A 24 -14.29 13.60 -5.81
CA LEU A 24 -15.08 14.42 -6.72
C LEU A 24 -14.31 15.65 -7.21
N ARG A 25 -13.50 16.27 -6.36
CA ARG A 25 -12.57 17.33 -6.78
C ARG A 25 -11.58 16.83 -7.82
N GLN A 26 -10.94 15.69 -7.57
CA GLN A 26 -10.02 15.04 -8.51
C GLN A 26 -10.71 14.79 -9.86
N LYS A 27 -11.94 14.25 -9.83
CA LYS A 27 -12.76 14.04 -11.03
C LYS A 27 -12.97 15.33 -11.81
N GLN A 28 -13.40 16.40 -11.14
CA GLN A 28 -13.68 17.69 -11.77
C GLN A 28 -12.41 18.31 -12.35
N HIS A 29 -11.33 18.33 -11.58
CA HIS A 29 -10.05 18.93 -11.97
C HIS A 29 -9.44 18.21 -13.17
N VAL A 30 -9.35 16.88 -13.14
CA VAL A 30 -8.82 16.09 -14.25
C VAL A 30 -9.70 16.23 -15.49
N SER A 31 -11.03 16.22 -15.34
CA SER A 31 -11.94 16.40 -16.47
C SER A 31 -11.79 17.78 -17.12
N ALA A 32 -11.57 18.84 -16.33
CA ALA A 32 -11.39 20.21 -16.84
C ALA A 32 -10.09 20.38 -17.65
N HIS A 33 -9.04 19.62 -17.30
CA HIS A 33 -7.74 19.69 -17.97
C HIS A 33 -7.51 18.58 -19.00
N ARG A 34 -8.50 17.72 -19.26
CA ARG A 34 -8.39 16.59 -20.20
C ARG A 34 -8.06 17.01 -21.63
N SER A 35 -8.54 18.17 -22.08
CA SER A 35 -8.48 18.58 -23.49
C SER A 35 -7.15 19.21 -23.91
N ALA A 36 -6.22 19.45 -22.99
CA ALA A 36 -4.93 20.07 -23.29
C ALA A 36 -3.81 19.44 -22.45
N VAL A 37 -2.70 19.10 -23.11
CA VAL A 37 -1.50 18.60 -22.43
C VAL A 37 -0.86 19.75 -21.63
N PRO A 38 -0.52 19.54 -20.34
CA PRO A 38 0.11 20.61 -19.54
C PRO A 38 1.48 21.01 -20.09
N ALA A 39 1.84 22.29 -19.93
CA ALA A 39 3.04 22.88 -20.51
C ALA A 39 4.35 22.05 -20.32
N PRO A 40 4.65 21.50 -19.13
CA PRO A 40 5.88 20.71 -18.92
C PRO A 40 5.99 19.43 -19.77
N PHE A 41 4.87 18.95 -20.31
CA PHE A 41 4.77 17.70 -21.08
C PHE A 41 4.49 17.92 -22.57
N LEU A 42 4.35 19.17 -23.02
CA LEU A 42 4.15 19.49 -24.43
C LEU A 42 5.31 18.95 -25.29
N GLY A 43 4.96 18.29 -26.40
CA GLY A 43 5.92 17.65 -27.30
C GLY A 43 6.53 16.35 -26.77
N LYS A 44 6.29 15.98 -25.50
CA LYS A 44 6.77 14.71 -24.90
C LYS A 44 5.66 13.68 -24.73
N ILE A 45 4.43 14.14 -24.48
CA ILE A 45 3.24 13.31 -24.34
C ILE A 45 2.21 13.78 -25.37
N ALA A 46 1.67 12.84 -26.15
CA ALA A 46 0.63 13.13 -27.12
C ALA A 46 -0.70 13.45 -26.42
N LEU A 47 -1.57 14.24 -27.07
CA LEU A 47 -2.87 14.58 -26.50
C LEU A 47 -3.72 13.33 -26.20
N GLU A 48 -3.67 12.31 -27.07
CA GLU A 48 -4.38 11.05 -26.88
C GLU A 48 -3.90 10.30 -25.63
N GLU A 49 -2.59 10.30 -25.35
CA GLU A 49 -2.01 9.65 -24.17
C GLU A 49 -2.44 10.36 -22.87
N HIS A 50 -2.45 11.70 -22.89
CA HIS A 50 -2.98 12.50 -21.78
C HIS A 50 -4.48 12.26 -21.56
N GLN A 51 -5.25 12.18 -22.63
CA GLN A 51 -6.68 11.85 -22.56
C GLN A 51 -6.91 10.44 -22.00
N LYS A 52 -6.09 9.46 -22.40
CA LYS A 52 -6.11 8.10 -21.83
C LYS A 52 -5.81 8.12 -20.33
N ALA A 53 -4.80 8.86 -19.88
CA ALA A 53 -4.47 9.02 -18.47
C ALA A 53 -5.58 9.69 -17.66
N ALA A 54 -6.21 10.72 -18.23
CA ALA A 54 -7.37 11.36 -17.62
C ALA A 54 -8.55 10.38 -17.50
N ASP A 55 -8.90 9.67 -18.59
CA ASP A 55 -10.01 8.70 -18.59
C ASP A 55 -9.77 7.54 -17.63
N TYR A 56 -8.53 7.04 -17.55
CA TYR A 56 -8.14 6.01 -16.60
C TYR A 56 -8.30 6.50 -15.16
N THR A 57 -7.84 7.72 -14.87
CA THR A 57 -7.99 8.35 -13.55
C THR A 57 -9.46 8.52 -13.17
N LEU A 58 -10.31 8.95 -14.11
CA LEU A 58 -11.75 9.12 -13.88
C LEU A 58 -12.46 7.78 -13.63
N ALA A 59 -12.12 6.75 -14.41
CA ALA A 59 -12.69 5.41 -14.28
C ALA A 59 -12.27 4.77 -12.95
N LYS A 60 -10.98 4.81 -12.61
CA LYS A 60 -10.44 4.33 -11.33
C LYS A 60 -11.05 5.07 -10.15
N GLY A 61 -11.18 6.39 -10.23
CA GLY A 61 -11.85 7.19 -9.20
C GLY A 61 -13.35 6.84 -9.07
N GLY A 62 -14.00 6.43 -10.15
CA GLY A 62 -15.37 5.89 -10.13
C GLY A 62 -15.50 4.64 -9.29
N VAL A 63 -14.66 3.64 -9.56
CA VAL A 63 -14.59 2.40 -8.79
C VAL A 63 -14.24 2.70 -7.33
N GLY A 64 -13.20 3.52 -7.08
CA GLY A 64 -12.79 3.86 -5.72
C GLY A 64 -13.89 4.51 -4.86
N ARG A 65 -14.82 5.27 -5.45
CA ARG A 65 -15.99 5.78 -4.70
C ARG A 65 -16.97 4.67 -4.31
N ILE A 66 -17.16 3.68 -5.17
CA ILE A 66 -17.97 2.50 -4.85
C ILE A 66 -17.30 1.73 -3.70
N ASP A 67 -15.98 1.53 -3.76
CA ASP A 67 -15.21 0.86 -2.70
C ASP A 67 -15.38 1.55 -1.34
N VAL A 68 -15.30 2.88 -1.31
CA VAL A 68 -15.50 3.68 -0.09
C VAL A 68 -16.91 3.50 0.48
N LEU A 69 -17.95 3.53 -0.37
CA LEU A 69 -19.34 3.39 0.07
C LEU A 69 -19.65 1.95 0.53
N LEU A 70 -19.13 0.94 -0.17
CA LEU A 70 -19.25 -0.46 0.24
C LEU A 70 -18.52 -0.69 1.57
N GLY A 71 -17.31 -0.16 1.72
CA GLY A 71 -16.55 -0.23 2.97
C GLY A 71 -17.29 0.40 4.15
N LEU A 72 -17.92 1.57 3.94
CA LEU A 72 -18.78 2.20 4.94
C LEU A 72 -19.93 1.28 5.36
N VAL A 73 -20.68 0.76 4.39
CA VAL A 73 -21.83 -0.12 4.65
C VAL A 73 -21.39 -1.38 5.37
N LEU A 74 -20.33 -2.04 4.90
CA LEU A 74 -19.81 -3.26 5.51
C LEU A 74 -19.33 -3.01 6.93
N LEU A 75 -18.62 -1.91 7.19
CA LEU A 75 -18.17 -1.57 8.55
C LEU A 75 -19.36 -1.37 9.50
N LEU A 76 -20.42 -0.69 9.04
CA LEU A 76 -21.65 -0.51 9.82
C LEU A 76 -22.38 -1.84 10.05
N VAL A 77 -22.48 -2.71 9.04
CA VAL A 77 -23.09 -4.04 9.16
C VAL A 77 -22.32 -4.90 10.17
N TRP A 78 -20.99 -4.93 10.08
CA TRP A 78 -20.15 -5.71 10.98
C TRP A 78 -20.21 -5.20 12.42
N THR A 79 -20.27 -3.89 12.62
CA THR A 79 -20.33 -3.28 13.96
C THR A 79 -21.77 -3.11 14.44
N LEU A 80 -22.39 -1.96 14.14
CA LEU A 80 -23.70 -1.57 14.66
C LEU A 80 -24.86 -2.41 14.12
N GLY A 81 -24.67 -3.10 12.98
CA GLY A 81 -25.61 -4.06 12.42
C GLY A 81 -25.56 -5.44 13.08
N GLY A 82 -24.63 -5.67 14.01
CA GLY A 82 -24.52 -6.92 14.78
C GLY A 82 -23.83 -8.07 14.04
N GLY A 83 -23.20 -7.82 12.88
CA GLY A 83 -22.55 -8.88 12.10
C GLY A 83 -21.42 -9.59 12.84
N LEU A 84 -20.59 -8.86 13.58
CA LEU A 84 -19.50 -9.44 14.39
C LEU A 84 -20.04 -10.24 15.57
N ASP A 85 -21.06 -9.72 16.26
CA ASP A 85 -21.69 -10.38 17.39
C ASP A 85 -22.37 -11.69 16.94
N TRP A 86 -23.08 -11.66 15.82
CA TRP A 86 -23.65 -12.85 15.20
C TRP A 86 -22.59 -13.90 14.88
N LEU A 87 -21.49 -13.49 14.23
CA LEU A 87 -20.39 -14.38 13.87
C LEU A 87 -19.73 -14.99 15.11
N ASP A 88 -19.54 -14.18 16.16
CA ASP A 88 -19.00 -14.63 17.44
C ASP A 88 -19.88 -15.70 18.08
N VAL A 89 -21.20 -15.47 18.14
CA VAL A 89 -22.17 -16.43 18.70
C VAL A 89 -22.12 -17.77 17.96
N GLN A 90 -22.00 -17.77 16.63
CA GLN A 90 -21.89 -19.01 15.86
C GLN A 90 -20.67 -19.83 16.28
N TRP A 91 -19.50 -19.21 16.40
CA TRP A 91 -18.28 -19.90 16.78
C TRP A 91 -18.24 -20.30 18.26
N ARG A 92 -18.81 -19.49 19.15
CA ARG A 92 -18.94 -19.82 20.58
C ARG A 92 -19.85 -21.01 20.83
N SER A 93 -20.88 -21.20 19.99
CA SER A 93 -21.83 -22.32 20.12
C SER A 93 -21.17 -23.71 20.02
N LEU A 94 -19.96 -23.79 19.43
CA LEU A 94 -19.18 -25.03 19.32
C LEU A 94 -18.45 -25.41 20.63
N GLY A 95 -18.43 -24.54 21.64
CA GLY A 95 -17.84 -24.83 22.95
C GLY A 95 -16.31 -24.94 22.97
N TRP A 96 -15.62 -24.37 21.97
CA TRP A 96 -14.16 -24.29 21.96
C TRP A 96 -13.62 -23.29 22.98
N ASN A 97 -12.33 -23.37 23.29
CA ASN A 97 -11.69 -22.37 24.14
C ASN A 97 -11.56 -21.01 23.41
N GLU A 98 -11.35 -19.94 24.18
CA GLU A 98 -11.33 -18.57 23.67
C GLU A 98 -10.28 -18.36 22.56
N LEU A 99 -9.13 -19.03 22.64
CA LEU A 99 -8.06 -18.92 21.65
C LEU A 99 -8.49 -19.47 20.28
N TYR A 100 -9.07 -20.66 20.24
CA TYR A 100 -9.55 -21.27 18.99
C TYR A 100 -10.79 -20.56 18.45
N THR A 101 -11.73 -20.20 19.31
CA THR A 101 -12.91 -19.41 18.93
C THR A 101 -12.50 -18.07 18.33
N GLY A 102 -11.65 -17.30 19.01
CA GLY A 102 -11.18 -16.01 18.53
C GLY A 102 -10.42 -16.08 17.21
N THR A 103 -9.58 -17.11 17.05
CA THR A 103 -8.89 -17.38 15.79
C THR A 103 -9.88 -17.68 14.67
N ALA A 104 -10.87 -18.55 14.92
CA ALA A 104 -11.88 -18.91 13.93
C ALA A 104 -12.75 -17.72 13.52
N VAL A 105 -13.12 -16.84 14.44
CA VAL A 105 -13.87 -15.60 14.15
C VAL A 105 -13.05 -14.65 13.28
N ILE A 106 -11.79 -14.38 13.63
CA ILE A 106 -10.91 -13.49 12.84
C ILE A 106 -10.72 -14.04 11.43
N ILE A 107 -10.41 -15.33 11.29
CA ILE A 107 -10.20 -15.97 9.99
C ILE A 107 -11.50 -15.98 9.17
N SER A 108 -12.65 -16.23 9.80
CA SER A 108 -13.94 -16.17 9.11
C SER A 108 -14.22 -14.78 8.56
N LEU A 109 -13.98 -13.74 9.36
CA LEU A 109 -14.14 -12.35 8.90
C LEU A 109 -13.22 -12.03 7.72
N MET A 110 -11.95 -12.48 7.77
CA MET A 110 -10.99 -12.29 6.66
C MET A 110 -11.45 -12.99 5.37
N LEU A 111 -11.91 -14.24 5.47
CA LEU A 111 -12.38 -15.02 4.33
C LEU A 111 -13.67 -14.44 3.75
N LEU A 112 -14.64 -14.08 4.60
CA LEU A 112 -15.87 -13.41 4.16
C LEU A 112 -15.56 -12.07 3.49
N GLY A 113 -14.65 -11.28 4.05
CA GLY A 113 -14.17 -10.04 3.43
C GLY A 113 -13.58 -10.28 2.04
N SER A 114 -12.80 -11.34 1.87
CA SER A 114 -12.19 -11.72 0.58
C SER A 114 -13.25 -12.12 -0.45
N VAL A 115 -14.29 -12.83 -0.02
CA VAL A 115 -15.44 -13.20 -0.88
C VAL A 115 -16.24 -11.96 -1.28
N LEU A 116 -16.46 -11.03 -0.36
CA LEU A 116 -17.21 -9.80 -0.62
C LEU A 116 -16.45 -8.82 -1.55
N ASP A 117 -15.12 -8.78 -1.50
CA ASP A 117 -14.29 -7.98 -2.42
C ASP A 117 -14.13 -8.63 -3.82
N LEU A 118 -14.38 -9.94 -3.93
CA LEU A 118 -14.15 -10.69 -5.17
C LEU A 118 -14.83 -10.09 -6.42
N PRO A 119 -16.13 -9.70 -6.41
CA PRO A 119 -16.77 -9.13 -7.59
C PRO A 119 -16.08 -7.85 -8.07
N LEU A 120 -15.64 -7.03 -7.13
CA LEU A 120 -14.96 -5.77 -7.40
C LEU A 120 -13.51 -5.99 -7.87
N SER A 121 -12.80 -6.97 -7.29
CA SER A 121 -11.49 -7.40 -7.78
C SER A 121 -11.55 -7.90 -9.23
N LEU A 122 -12.57 -8.70 -9.57
CA LEU A 122 -12.82 -9.17 -10.93
C LEU A 122 -13.10 -7.99 -11.88
N TYR A 123 -13.95 -7.04 -11.46
CA TYR A 123 -14.22 -5.84 -12.26
C TYR A 123 -12.96 -4.99 -12.48
N ARG A 124 -12.19 -4.72 -11.41
CA ARG A 124 -10.93 -3.96 -11.49
C ARG A 124 -9.98 -4.63 -12.49
N THR A 125 -9.80 -5.94 -12.39
CA THR A 125 -8.86 -6.69 -13.23
C THR A 125 -9.33 -6.83 -14.68
N PHE A 126 -10.51 -7.42 -14.88
CA PHE A 126 -10.93 -7.91 -16.21
C PHE A 126 -11.80 -6.92 -16.97
N VAL A 127 -12.20 -5.80 -16.35
CA VAL A 127 -12.98 -4.75 -17.00
C VAL A 127 -12.22 -3.43 -17.00
N LEU A 128 -11.84 -2.93 -15.83
CA LEU A 128 -11.16 -1.63 -15.73
C LEU A 128 -9.75 -1.70 -16.34
N GLU A 129 -8.87 -2.54 -15.81
CA GLU A 129 -7.48 -2.64 -16.31
C GLU A 129 -7.41 -3.14 -17.75
N GLU A 130 -8.30 -4.06 -18.14
CA GLU A 130 -8.42 -4.54 -19.53
C GLU A 130 -8.81 -3.42 -20.50
N ARG A 131 -9.78 -2.57 -20.12
CA ARG A 131 -10.23 -1.42 -20.95
C ARG A 131 -9.09 -0.47 -21.31
N PHE A 132 -8.08 -0.33 -20.46
CA PHE A 132 -6.92 0.54 -20.70
C PHE A 132 -5.69 -0.22 -21.21
N GLY A 133 -5.80 -1.53 -21.46
CA GLY A 133 -4.76 -2.40 -22.00
C GLY A 133 -3.71 -2.84 -20.97
N PHE A 134 -3.96 -2.62 -19.68
CA PHE A 134 -3.02 -2.89 -18.60
C PHE A 134 -3.09 -4.31 -18.05
N ASN A 135 -4.26 -4.95 -18.11
CA ASN A 135 -4.39 -6.33 -17.67
C ASN A 135 -3.60 -7.27 -18.60
N LYS A 136 -2.81 -8.16 -17.99
CA LYS A 136 -2.14 -9.29 -18.65
C LYS A 136 -2.47 -10.62 -17.97
N MET A 137 -3.29 -10.60 -16.91
CA MET A 137 -3.70 -11.79 -16.20
C MET A 137 -4.76 -12.56 -16.97
N THR A 138 -4.60 -13.88 -17.02
CA THR A 138 -5.66 -14.80 -17.43
C THR A 138 -6.55 -15.17 -16.22
N PRO A 139 -7.80 -15.59 -16.42
CA PRO A 139 -8.66 -16.08 -15.33
C PRO A 139 -7.99 -17.19 -14.50
N THR A 140 -7.25 -18.09 -15.14
CA THR A 140 -6.47 -19.13 -14.46
C THR A 140 -5.40 -18.54 -13.55
N THR A 141 -4.63 -17.58 -14.05
CA THR A 141 -3.58 -16.91 -13.25
C THR A 141 -4.19 -16.19 -12.05
N PHE A 142 -5.31 -15.50 -12.26
CA PHE A 142 -6.04 -14.81 -11.20
C PHE A 142 -6.50 -15.77 -10.10
N VAL A 143 -7.17 -16.87 -10.46
CA VAL A 143 -7.66 -17.86 -9.47
C VAL A 143 -6.50 -18.54 -8.75
N VAL A 144 -5.46 -18.96 -9.48
CA VAL A 144 -4.29 -19.60 -8.87
C VAL A 144 -3.58 -18.65 -7.90
N ASP A 145 -3.41 -17.39 -8.26
CA ASP A 145 -2.79 -16.39 -7.38
C ASP A 145 -3.68 -16.10 -6.16
N ALA A 146 -5.01 -16.02 -6.33
CA ALA A 146 -5.94 -15.84 -5.22
C ALA A 146 -5.91 -17.01 -4.23
N LEU A 147 -5.89 -18.26 -4.73
CA LEU A 147 -5.81 -19.46 -3.90
C LEU A 147 -4.45 -19.56 -3.19
N LYS A 148 -3.34 -19.34 -3.90
CA LYS A 148 -1.99 -19.32 -3.30
C LYS A 148 -1.87 -18.23 -2.25
N GLY A 149 -2.36 -17.03 -2.54
CA GLY A 149 -2.36 -15.89 -1.62
C GLY A 149 -3.16 -16.20 -0.37
N THR A 150 -4.36 -16.77 -0.52
CA THR A 150 -5.22 -17.18 0.61
C THR A 150 -4.55 -18.26 1.44
N ALA A 151 -4.01 -19.31 0.82
CA ALA A 151 -3.32 -20.38 1.51
C ALA A 151 -2.11 -19.86 2.32
N LEU A 152 -1.29 -18.99 1.71
CA LEU A 152 -0.15 -18.38 2.40
C LEU A 152 -0.61 -17.47 3.55
N ALA A 153 -1.66 -16.67 3.34
CA ALA A 153 -2.22 -15.82 4.37
C ALA A 153 -2.76 -16.63 5.56
N LEU A 154 -3.36 -17.80 5.32
CA LEU A 154 -3.80 -18.70 6.39
C LEU A 154 -2.62 -19.34 7.12
N VAL A 155 -1.65 -19.90 6.37
CA VAL A 155 -0.47 -20.57 6.94
C VAL A 155 0.36 -19.63 7.83
N ILE A 156 0.48 -18.36 7.44
CA ILE A 156 1.24 -17.36 8.20
C ILE A 156 0.34 -16.66 9.24
N GLY A 157 -0.88 -16.29 8.84
CA GLY A 157 -1.79 -15.48 9.64
C GLY A 157 -2.33 -16.22 10.86
N ILE A 158 -2.67 -17.51 10.74
CA ILE A 158 -3.21 -18.29 11.88
C ILE A 158 -2.18 -18.34 13.04
N PRO A 159 -0.91 -18.76 12.84
CA PRO A 159 0.08 -18.74 13.91
C PRO A 159 0.28 -17.37 14.54
N VAL A 160 0.30 -16.30 13.73
CA VAL A 160 0.48 -14.93 14.23
C VAL A 160 -0.72 -14.49 15.06
N VAL A 161 -1.94 -14.70 14.58
CA VAL A 161 -3.17 -14.40 15.32
C VAL A 161 -3.22 -15.17 16.62
N MET A 162 -2.96 -16.48 16.60
CA MET A 162 -2.93 -17.31 17.80
C MET A 162 -1.87 -16.82 18.80
N LEU A 163 -0.67 -16.47 18.34
CA LEU A 163 0.39 -15.93 19.21
C LEU A 163 -0.05 -14.63 19.88
N ILE A 164 -0.65 -13.70 19.12
CA ILE A 164 -1.11 -12.42 19.66
C ILE A 164 -2.26 -12.62 20.66
N LEU A 165 -3.26 -13.43 20.32
CA LEU A 165 -4.37 -13.72 21.24
C LEU A 165 -3.90 -14.44 22.50
N TRP A 166 -2.96 -15.38 22.38
CA TRP A 166 -2.36 -16.05 23.51
C TRP A 166 -1.60 -15.07 24.41
N LEU A 167 -0.81 -14.15 23.85
CA LEU A 167 -0.13 -13.10 24.61
C LEU A 167 -1.12 -12.19 25.32
N MET A 168 -2.18 -11.75 24.62
CA MET A 168 -3.26 -10.94 25.19
C MET A 168 -3.92 -11.62 26.41
N ALA A 169 -4.14 -12.92 26.33
CA ALA A 169 -4.81 -13.69 27.38
C ALA A 169 -3.89 -14.07 28.55
N SER A 170 -2.59 -14.28 28.32
CA SER A 170 -1.69 -14.94 29.29
C SER A 170 -0.53 -14.09 29.81
N ALA A 171 -0.14 -13.01 29.14
CA ALA A 171 1.09 -12.28 29.44
C ALA A 171 0.91 -11.11 30.45
N GLY A 172 -0.17 -11.14 31.24
CA GLY A 172 -0.43 -10.21 32.34
C GLY A 172 -0.63 -8.75 31.90
N SER A 173 -0.32 -7.80 32.78
CA SER A 173 -0.53 -6.35 32.53
C SER A 173 0.36 -5.77 31.42
N LEU A 174 1.44 -6.45 31.05
CA LEU A 174 2.38 -6.05 30.01
C LEU A 174 2.14 -6.77 28.68
N TRP A 175 1.01 -7.48 28.52
CA TRP A 175 0.70 -8.22 27.29
C TRP A 175 0.86 -7.39 26.02
N TRP A 176 0.50 -6.10 26.07
CA TRP A 176 0.52 -5.19 24.92
C TRP A 176 1.94 -4.92 24.44
N LEU A 177 2.91 -4.88 25.36
CA LEU A 177 4.32 -4.72 25.03
C LEU A 177 4.88 -6.01 24.42
N TYR A 178 4.52 -7.17 24.96
CA TYR A 178 4.94 -8.46 24.40
C TYR A 178 4.31 -8.74 23.04
N ALA A 179 3.02 -8.44 22.85
CA ALA A 179 2.31 -8.56 21.59
C ALA A 179 2.89 -7.59 20.54
N TRP A 180 3.17 -6.34 20.92
CA TRP A 180 3.88 -5.39 20.07
C TRP A 180 5.27 -5.88 19.68
N ALA A 181 6.06 -6.40 20.64
CA ALA A 181 7.39 -6.91 20.37
C ALA A 181 7.36 -8.13 19.45
N ALA A 182 6.40 -9.05 19.65
CA ALA A 182 6.18 -10.20 18.79
C ALA A 182 5.79 -9.78 17.37
N LEU A 183 4.82 -8.87 17.22
CA LEU A 183 4.39 -8.37 15.91
C LEU A 183 5.51 -7.59 15.21
N THR A 184 6.29 -6.80 15.95
CA THR A 184 7.42 -6.04 15.42
C THR A 184 8.54 -6.98 14.98
N GLY A 185 8.90 -7.97 15.80
CA GLY A 185 9.88 -9.00 15.45
C GLY A 185 9.45 -9.80 14.22
N PHE A 186 8.17 -10.20 14.16
CA PHE A 186 7.58 -10.82 12.98
C PHE A 186 7.65 -9.91 11.74
N SER A 187 7.30 -8.63 11.85
CA SER A 187 7.36 -7.67 10.74
C SER A 187 8.79 -7.48 10.21
N LEU A 188 9.77 -7.42 11.11
CA LEU A 188 11.19 -7.35 10.77
C LEU A 188 11.66 -8.63 10.06
N LEU A 189 11.25 -9.80 10.58
CA LEU A 189 11.51 -11.09 9.94
C LEU A 189 10.91 -11.12 8.52
N MET A 190 9.67 -10.66 8.36
CA MET A 190 8.98 -10.62 7.07
C MET A 190 9.62 -9.66 6.08
N THR A 191 10.19 -8.55 6.54
CA THR A 191 10.97 -7.63 5.67
C THR A 191 12.12 -8.34 4.98
N TRP A 192 12.73 -9.33 5.63
CA TRP A 192 13.77 -10.19 5.04
C TRP A 192 13.20 -11.42 4.33
N ALA A 193 12.22 -12.10 4.92
CA ALA A 193 11.70 -13.38 4.42
C ALA A 193 10.85 -13.20 3.16
N TYR A 194 10.06 -12.13 3.07
CA TYR A 194 9.15 -11.87 1.95
C TYR A 194 9.84 -11.89 0.58
N PRO A 195 10.85 -11.05 0.31
CA PRO A 195 11.51 -11.04 -1.01
C PRO A 195 12.26 -12.34 -1.33
N LYS A 196 12.66 -13.09 -0.31
CA LYS A 196 13.47 -14.31 -0.47
C LYS A 196 12.60 -15.55 -0.71
N PHE A 197 11.48 -15.68 0.00
CA PHE A 197 10.70 -16.92 0.04
C PHE A 197 9.27 -16.76 -0.46
N ILE A 198 8.67 -15.56 -0.33
CA ILE A 198 7.26 -15.35 -0.66
C ILE A 198 7.11 -14.79 -2.07
N ALA A 199 7.78 -13.68 -2.38
CA ALA A 199 7.69 -13.05 -3.70
C ALA A 199 8.02 -14.03 -4.86
N PRO A 200 9.01 -14.94 -4.74
CA PRO A 200 9.31 -15.93 -5.77
C PRO A 200 8.21 -16.99 -6.02
N LEU A 201 7.24 -17.15 -5.11
CA LEU A 201 6.09 -18.04 -5.33
C LEU A 201 5.10 -17.48 -6.36
N PHE A 202 5.15 -16.16 -6.56
CA PHE A 202 4.28 -15.43 -7.47
C PHE A 202 5.01 -14.99 -8.73
N ASN A 203 6.24 -14.50 -8.61
CA ASN A 203 7.00 -13.93 -9.73
C ASN A 203 8.32 -14.66 -9.95
N LYS A 204 8.78 -14.70 -11.19
CA LYS A 204 10.12 -15.16 -11.55
C LYS A 204 11.08 -13.99 -11.40
N PHE A 205 12.18 -14.24 -10.69
CA PHE A 205 13.30 -13.32 -10.57
C PHE A 205 14.50 -13.90 -11.32
N SER A 206 14.99 -13.19 -12.32
CA SER A 206 16.23 -13.53 -13.04
C SER A 206 17.30 -12.47 -12.74
N PRO A 207 18.60 -12.84 -12.69
CA PRO A 207 19.66 -11.85 -12.68
C PRO A 207 19.55 -10.91 -13.89
N LEU A 208 19.96 -9.66 -13.72
CA LEU A 208 20.09 -8.73 -14.84
C LEU A 208 21.15 -9.27 -15.82
N GLU A 209 20.82 -9.25 -17.11
CA GLU A 209 21.74 -9.69 -18.16
C GLU A 209 22.94 -8.75 -18.27
N GLU A 210 24.10 -9.31 -18.61
CA GLU A 210 25.31 -8.53 -18.87
C GLU A 210 25.11 -7.61 -20.07
N GLY A 211 25.57 -6.37 -19.95
CA GLY A 211 25.39 -5.36 -21.00
C GLY A 211 25.57 -3.94 -20.46
N GLU A 212 25.23 -2.95 -21.28
CA GLU A 212 25.41 -1.54 -20.94
C GLU A 212 24.68 -1.15 -19.66
N VAL A 213 23.44 -1.62 -19.46
CA VAL A 213 22.67 -1.37 -18.24
C VAL A 213 23.44 -1.90 -17.03
N ALA A 214 23.81 -3.19 -17.03
CA ALA A 214 24.53 -3.80 -15.91
C ALA A 214 25.84 -3.07 -15.58
N GLN A 215 26.61 -2.65 -16.59
CA GLN A 215 27.85 -1.88 -16.41
C GLN A 215 27.58 -0.52 -15.74
N ARG A 216 26.59 0.23 -16.22
CA ARG A 216 26.21 1.53 -15.66
C ARG A 216 25.72 1.42 -14.22
N LEU A 217 24.89 0.41 -13.92
CA LEU A 217 24.42 0.16 -12.55
C LEU A 217 25.59 -0.23 -11.63
N ASN A 218 26.48 -1.14 -12.06
CA ASN A 218 27.65 -1.53 -11.28
C ASN A 218 28.57 -0.33 -10.98
N ALA A 219 28.79 0.56 -11.96
CA ALA A 219 29.54 1.78 -11.77
C ALA A 219 28.86 2.74 -10.78
N LEU A 220 27.54 2.87 -10.82
CA LEU A 220 26.76 3.66 -9.86
C LEU A 220 26.86 3.11 -8.44
N LEU A 221 26.73 1.79 -8.28
CA LEU A 221 26.86 1.11 -7.00
C LEU A 221 28.26 1.30 -6.41
N ALA A 222 29.31 1.17 -7.24
CA ALA A 222 30.69 1.37 -6.82
C ALA A 222 30.95 2.81 -6.34
N ARG A 223 30.57 3.83 -7.13
CA ARG A 223 30.83 5.24 -6.77
C ARG A 223 30.00 5.72 -5.58
N THR A 224 28.81 5.15 -5.36
CA THR A 224 27.95 5.47 -4.22
C THR A 224 28.29 4.66 -2.96
N GLY A 225 29.20 3.68 -3.07
CA GLY A 225 29.58 2.77 -1.98
C GLY A 225 28.44 1.84 -1.55
N PHE A 226 27.52 1.52 -2.46
CA PHE A 226 26.36 0.69 -2.16
C PHE A 226 26.65 -0.78 -2.46
N ASN A 227 26.71 -1.59 -1.41
CA ASN A 227 26.81 -3.04 -1.54
C ASN A 227 25.41 -3.65 -1.77
N SER A 228 25.23 -4.33 -2.90
CA SER A 228 24.04 -5.11 -3.22
C SER A 228 24.41 -6.58 -3.47
N ASN A 229 23.48 -7.49 -3.16
CA ASN A 229 23.57 -8.91 -3.52
C ASN A 229 23.01 -9.15 -4.95
N GLY A 230 23.23 -8.18 -5.84
CA GLY A 230 22.86 -8.27 -7.25
C GLY A 230 21.61 -7.48 -7.64
N VAL A 231 21.50 -7.28 -8.95
CA VAL A 231 20.36 -6.67 -9.65
C VAL A 231 19.55 -7.77 -10.30
N PHE A 232 18.24 -7.74 -10.11
CA PHE A 232 17.30 -8.73 -10.61
C PHE A 232 16.22 -8.07 -11.47
N VAL A 233 15.71 -8.84 -12.43
CA VAL A 233 14.55 -8.52 -13.23
C VAL A 233 13.40 -9.43 -12.80
N MET A 234 12.25 -8.82 -12.51
CA MET A 234 11.00 -9.51 -12.19
C MET A 234 10.07 -9.49 -13.40
N ASP A 235 9.41 -10.62 -13.67
CA ASP A 235 8.43 -10.79 -14.76
C ASP A 235 7.07 -10.12 -14.49
N GLY A 236 7.08 -8.82 -14.18
CA GLY A 236 5.89 -8.02 -13.93
C GLY A 236 4.87 -8.04 -15.08
N SER A 237 5.37 -8.14 -16.32
CA SER A 237 4.56 -8.24 -17.55
C SER A 237 3.58 -9.41 -17.57
N ARG A 238 3.80 -10.46 -16.76
CA ARG A 238 2.86 -11.58 -16.62
C ARG A 238 1.51 -11.15 -16.03
N ARG A 239 1.49 -10.06 -15.24
CA ARG A 239 0.29 -9.59 -14.55
C ARG A 239 -0.19 -8.24 -15.05
N SER A 240 0.74 -7.34 -15.34
CA SER A 240 0.39 -6.00 -15.76
C SER A 240 1.42 -5.38 -16.69
N ALA A 241 0.98 -4.47 -17.56
CA ALA A 241 1.88 -3.67 -18.38
C ALA A 241 2.57 -2.52 -17.60
N HIS A 242 2.19 -2.27 -16.35
CA HIS A 242 2.78 -1.20 -15.54
C HIS A 242 4.28 -1.42 -15.28
N GLY A 243 5.06 -0.35 -15.35
CA GLY A 243 6.49 -0.31 -15.06
C GLY A 243 6.79 0.12 -13.62
N ASN A 244 7.74 -0.55 -12.97
CA ASN A 244 8.22 -0.17 -11.63
C ASN A 244 9.65 -0.67 -11.35
N ALA A 245 10.29 -0.10 -10.34
CA ALA A 245 11.52 -0.57 -9.74
C ALA A 245 11.42 -0.45 -8.21
N TYR A 246 12.10 -1.32 -7.48
CA TYR A 246 12.15 -1.21 -6.03
C TYR A 246 13.38 -1.92 -5.46
N PHE A 247 13.68 -1.61 -4.20
CA PHE A 247 14.68 -2.32 -3.43
C PHE A 247 14.06 -3.15 -2.33
N THR A 248 14.77 -4.20 -1.95
CA THR A 248 14.35 -5.06 -0.84
C THR A 248 15.54 -5.65 -0.10
N GLY A 249 15.30 -6.18 1.10
CA GLY A 249 16.34 -6.74 1.96
C GLY A 249 16.98 -5.75 2.93
N PHE A 250 17.79 -6.27 3.85
CA PHE A 250 18.38 -5.51 4.97
C PHE A 250 19.90 -5.71 5.07
N GLY A 251 20.60 -4.70 5.58
CA GLY A 251 22.05 -4.75 5.80
C GLY A 251 22.84 -4.96 4.52
N LYS A 252 23.66 -6.02 4.47
CA LYS A 252 24.45 -6.40 3.29
C LYS A 252 23.64 -7.19 2.25
N ASN A 253 22.47 -7.71 2.63
CA ASN A 253 21.66 -8.60 1.78
C ASN A 253 20.59 -7.87 0.97
N LYS A 254 20.91 -6.68 0.44
CA LYS A 254 19.98 -5.87 -0.34
C LYS A 254 19.91 -6.36 -1.78
N ARG A 255 18.72 -6.35 -2.37
CA ARG A 255 18.46 -6.68 -3.77
C ARG A 255 17.80 -5.50 -4.46
N ILE A 256 18.20 -5.30 -5.71
CA ILE A 256 17.64 -4.29 -6.60
C ILE A 256 16.75 -5.04 -7.58
N VAL A 257 15.48 -4.66 -7.69
CA VAL A 257 14.52 -5.34 -8.56
C VAL A 257 13.92 -4.35 -9.54
N PHE A 258 14.08 -4.63 -10.82
CA PHE A 258 13.41 -3.94 -11.92
C PHE A 258 12.30 -4.79 -12.50
N PHE A 259 11.20 -4.17 -12.90
CA PHE A 259 10.20 -4.86 -13.70
C PHE A 259 10.72 -4.95 -15.14
N ASP A 260 10.45 -6.07 -15.81
CA ASP A 260 10.81 -6.24 -17.22
C ASP A 260 10.12 -5.20 -18.13
N THR A 261 8.90 -4.79 -17.77
CA THR A 261 8.17 -3.70 -18.43
C THR A 261 8.94 -2.38 -18.37
N LEU A 262 9.51 -2.03 -17.21
CA LEU A 262 10.28 -0.80 -17.05
C LEU A 262 11.54 -0.79 -17.94
N LEU A 263 12.29 -1.89 -17.96
CA LEU A 263 13.53 -2.00 -18.72
C LEU A 263 13.31 -1.96 -20.24
N LYS A 264 12.12 -2.35 -20.72
CA LYS A 264 11.77 -2.28 -22.15
C LYS A 264 11.57 -0.86 -22.66
N HIS A 265 11.25 0.09 -21.77
CA HIS A 265 10.87 1.46 -22.15
C HIS A 265 11.90 2.52 -21.78
N LEU A 266 12.91 2.17 -20.98
CA LEU A 266 13.95 3.10 -20.55
C LEU A 266 15.28 2.83 -21.26
N THR A 267 15.98 3.91 -21.60
CA THR A 267 17.37 3.81 -22.04
C THR A 267 18.30 3.41 -20.89
N PRO A 268 19.50 2.87 -21.15
CA PRO A 268 20.47 2.59 -20.08
C PRO A 268 20.80 3.82 -19.21
N ALA A 269 20.78 5.01 -19.82
CA ALA A 269 20.90 6.31 -19.15
C ALA A 269 19.81 6.53 -18.09
N GLN A 270 18.56 6.34 -18.49
CA GLN A 270 17.37 6.50 -17.67
C GLN A 270 17.27 5.46 -16.56
N VAL A 271 17.62 4.19 -16.83
CA VAL A 271 17.62 3.13 -15.80
C VAL A 271 18.60 3.46 -14.67
N GLU A 272 19.79 3.98 -14.99
CA GLU A 272 20.74 4.43 -13.96
C GLU A 272 20.21 5.62 -13.16
N ALA A 273 19.55 6.58 -13.81
CA ALA A 273 18.99 7.74 -13.13
C ALA A 273 17.87 7.35 -12.15
N VAL A 274 16.99 6.42 -12.56
CA VAL A 274 15.98 5.81 -11.69
C VAL A 274 16.66 5.05 -10.54
N LEU A 275 17.72 4.29 -10.81
CA LEU A 275 18.46 3.60 -9.75
C LEU A 275 19.07 4.59 -8.76
N ALA A 276 19.63 5.69 -9.25
CA ALA A 276 20.23 6.72 -8.41
C ALA A 276 19.19 7.35 -7.47
N HIS A 277 17.98 7.61 -7.94
CA HIS A 277 16.86 8.07 -7.12
C HIS A 277 16.57 7.09 -5.98
N GLU A 278 16.39 5.82 -6.31
CA GLU A 278 16.13 4.78 -5.31
C GLU A 278 17.28 4.64 -4.29
N LEU A 279 18.54 4.74 -4.73
CA LEU A 279 19.71 4.78 -3.84
C LEU A 279 19.71 6.00 -2.91
N GLY A 280 19.12 7.12 -3.35
CA GLY A 280 18.90 8.32 -2.54
C GLY A 280 18.06 8.02 -1.29
N HIS A 281 17.01 7.21 -1.42
CA HIS A 281 16.21 6.77 -0.27
C HIS A 281 17.02 5.98 0.76
N PHE A 282 17.96 5.15 0.31
CA PHE A 282 18.86 4.43 1.20
C PHE A 282 19.87 5.35 1.85
N LYS A 283 20.49 6.23 1.08
CA LYS A 283 21.51 7.17 1.57
C LYS A 283 20.95 8.05 2.69
N ARG A 284 19.72 8.51 2.51
CA ARG A 284 18.98 9.37 3.47
C ARG A 284 18.21 8.59 4.54
N LYS A 285 18.33 7.26 4.55
CA LYS A 285 17.73 6.33 5.52
C LYS A 285 16.20 6.41 5.61
N HIS A 286 15.50 6.72 4.52
CA HIS A 286 14.04 6.88 4.52
C HIS A 286 13.31 5.63 5.00
N ILE A 287 13.75 4.44 4.56
CA ILE A 287 13.16 3.16 4.99
C ILE A 287 13.31 2.96 6.51
N VAL A 288 14.48 3.29 7.08
CA VAL A 288 14.71 3.15 8.53
C VAL A 288 13.86 4.16 9.31
N LYS A 289 13.79 5.41 8.85
CA LYS A 289 12.91 6.42 9.46
C LYS A 289 11.45 5.96 9.44
N GLY A 290 10.98 5.44 8.30
CA GLY A 290 9.63 4.91 8.13
C GLY A 290 9.35 3.72 9.04
N MET A 291 10.32 2.81 9.16
CA MET A 291 10.23 1.65 10.04
C MET A 291 10.14 2.05 11.51
N VAL A 292 10.98 2.99 11.98
CA VAL A 292 10.93 3.51 13.36
C VAL A 292 9.58 4.19 13.62
N LEU A 293 9.12 5.05 12.71
CA LEU A 293 7.82 5.71 12.85
C LEU A 293 6.67 4.68 12.90
N SER A 294 6.71 3.65 12.04
CA SER A 294 5.73 2.57 12.05
C SER A 294 5.73 1.80 13.38
N MET A 295 6.91 1.50 13.94
CA MET A 295 7.03 0.81 15.23
C MET A 295 6.48 1.65 16.39
N LEU A 296 6.70 2.98 16.36
CA LEU A 296 6.16 3.91 17.36
C LEU A 296 4.63 4.02 17.24
N MET A 297 4.11 4.12 16.02
CA MET A 297 2.66 4.18 15.79
C MET A 297 1.95 2.88 16.19
N THR A 298 2.53 1.72 15.89
CA THR A 298 1.96 0.43 16.33
C THR A 298 2.07 0.26 17.83
N LEU A 299 3.15 0.71 18.47
CA LEU A 299 3.28 0.73 19.93
C LEU A 299 2.18 1.58 20.57
N ALA A 300 1.97 2.80 20.07
CA ALA A 300 0.88 3.66 20.52
C ALA A 300 -0.49 2.99 20.31
N GLY A 301 -0.69 2.31 19.17
CA GLY A 301 -1.89 1.52 18.91
C GLY A 301 -2.12 0.41 19.94
N PHE A 302 -1.10 -0.37 20.29
CA PHE A 302 -1.19 -1.41 21.31
C PHE A 302 -1.47 -0.83 22.71
N VAL A 303 -0.89 0.32 23.06
CA VAL A 303 -1.19 1.02 24.31
C VAL A 303 -2.66 1.45 24.36
N VAL A 304 -3.18 2.03 23.27
CA VAL A 304 -4.60 2.42 23.18
C VAL A 304 -5.51 1.20 23.24
N LEU A 305 -5.17 0.12 22.52
CA LEU A 305 -5.92 -1.14 22.58
C LEU A 305 -5.92 -1.73 23.99
N ALA A 306 -4.79 -1.71 24.70
CA ALA A 306 -4.69 -2.19 26.08
C ALA A 306 -5.65 -1.43 27.01
N TRP A 307 -5.76 -0.13 26.82
CA TRP A 307 -6.72 0.68 27.56
C TRP A 307 -8.17 0.37 27.16
N LEU A 308 -8.48 0.36 25.85
CA LEU A 308 -9.83 0.12 25.32
C LEU A 308 -10.37 -1.27 25.64
N MET A 309 -9.53 -2.29 25.66
CA MET A 309 -9.93 -3.68 25.95
C MET A 309 -10.56 -3.81 27.34
N GLY A 310 -10.14 -2.98 28.31
CA GLY A 310 -10.73 -2.93 29.65
C GLY A 310 -12.03 -2.13 29.76
N GLN A 311 -12.48 -1.50 28.67
CA GLN A 311 -13.66 -0.63 28.66
C GLN A 311 -14.89 -1.35 28.10
N ALA A 312 -15.85 -1.68 28.96
CA ALA A 312 -17.11 -2.33 28.53
C ALA A 312 -17.88 -1.50 27.48
N TRP A 313 -17.78 -0.17 27.53
CA TRP A 313 -18.40 0.71 26.55
C TRP A 313 -17.80 0.57 25.15
N PHE A 314 -16.54 0.13 25.00
CA PHE A 314 -15.90 -0.01 23.70
C PHE A 314 -16.60 -1.09 22.85
N TYR A 315 -16.94 -2.22 23.47
CA TYR A 315 -17.65 -3.33 22.81
C TYR A 315 -19.11 -2.97 22.55
N THR A 316 -19.83 -2.58 23.60
CA THR A 316 -21.28 -2.36 23.53
C THR A 316 -21.66 -1.17 22.64
N ALA A 317 -20.82 -0.12 22.58
CA ALA A 317 -21.03 1.01 21.68
C ALA A 317 -20.79 0.66 20.20
N LEU A 318 -20.14 -0.47 19.92
CA LEU A 318 -19.85 -0.97 18.57
C LEU A 318 -20.64 -2.23 18.22
N GLY A 319 -21.71 -2.54 18.98
CA GLY A 319 -22.63 -3.63 18.68
C GLY A 319 -22.19 -5.02 19.14
N VAL A 320 -21.16 -5.13 19.97
CA VAL A 320 -20.70 -6.42 20.53
C VAL A 320 -21.17 -6.58 21.98
N SER A 321 -21.86 -7.68 22.25
CA SER A 321 -22.49 -7.95 23.55
C SER A 321 -21.56 -8.64 24.55
N GLN A 322 -20.66 -9.51 24.06
CA GLN A 322 -19.76 -10.31 24.88
C GLN A 322 -18.30 -9.88 24.69
N PRO A 323 -17.68 -9.20 25.67
CA PRO A 323 -16.28 -8.85 25.60
C PRO A 323 -15.36 -10.08 25.48
N SER A 324 -14.31 -9.96 24.68
CA SER A 324 -13.23 -10.94 24.58
C SER A 324 -11.97 -10.28 24.05
N THR A 325 -10.83 -10.95 24.23
CA THR A 325 -9.53 -10.49 23.72
C THR A 325 -9.56 -10.28 22.20
N TYR A 326 -10.12 -11.24 21.46
CA TYR A 326 -10.21 -11.19 20.00
C TYR A 326 -11.24 -10.16 19.49
N MET A 327 -12.33 -9.93 20.22
CA MET A 327 -13.28 -8.85 19.87
C MET A 327 -12.66 -7.47 20.06
N ALA A 328 -11.86 -7.28 21.12
CA ALA A 328 -11.13 -6.03 21.33
C ALA A 328 -10.21 -5.73 20.14
N LEU A 329 -9.44 -6.73 19.73
CA LEU A 329 -8.52 -6.63 18.60
C LEU A 329 -9.27 -6.36 17.29
N LEU A 330 -10.34 -7.11 16.99
CA LEU A 330 -11.14 -6.94 15.78
C LEU A 330 -11.77 -5.56 15.69
N LEU A 331 -12.46 -5.13 16.75
CA LEU A 331 -13.08 -3.81 16.79
C LEU A 331 -12.05 -2.70 16.62
N PHE A 332 -10.89 -2.82 17.29
CA PHE A 332 -9.83 -1.83 17.17
C PHE A 332 -9.27 -1.74 15.74
N VAL A 333 -9.01 -2.88 15.09
CA VAL A 333 -8.51 -2.91 13.70
C VAL A 333 -9.54 -2.36 12.72
N LEU A 334 -10.83 -2.68 12.90
CA LEU A 334 -11.90 -2.23 12.01
C LEU A 334 -12.26 -0.75 12.17
N VAL A 335 -12.22 -0.24 13.40
CA VAL A 335 -12.74 1.10 13.74
C VAL A 335 -11.64 2.17 13.76
N SER A 336 -10.40 1.82 14.13
CA SER A 336 -9.29 2.79 14.17
C SER A 336 -9.04 3.56 12.85
N PRO A 337 -9.25 3.01 11.64
CA PRO A 337 -9.08 3.77 10.40
C PRO A 337 -9.96 5.01 10.30
N ALA A 338 -11.17 5.00 10.87
CA ALA A 338 -12.05 6.17 10.89
C ALA A 338 -11.43 7.36 11.66
N PHE A 339 -10.57 7.06 12.63
CA PHE A 339 -9.86 8.06 13.43
C PHE A 339 -8.50 8.43 12.82
N THR A 340 -7.74 7.45 12.36
CA THR A 340 -6.36 7.65 11.86
C THR A 340 -6.30 8.20 10.43
N PHE A 341 -7.42 8.18 9.68
CA PHE A 341 -7.52 8.75 8.34
C PHE A 341 -6.93 10.17 8.22
N PHE A 342 -7.17 11.01 9.22
CA PHE A 342 -6.71 12.41 9.23
C PHE A 342 -5.20 12.59 9.47
N ILE A 343 -4.48 11.52 9.83
CA ILE A 343 -3.02 11.51 9.91
C ILE A 343 -2.40 11.36 8.50
N GLY A 344 -3.16 10.82 7.53
CA GLY A 344 -2.73 10.55 6.17
C GLY A 344 -1.98 11.69 5.48
N PRO A 345 -2.49 12.94 5.48
CA PRO A 345 -1.82 14.07 4.83
C PRO A 345 -0.43 14.39 5.40
N ILE A 346 -0.23 14.18 6.70
CA ILE A 346 1.07 14.40 7.36
C ILE A 346 2.07 13.35 6.85
N MET A 347 1.63 12.10 6.74
CA MET A 347 2.43 11.00 6.20
C MET A 347 2.75 11.21 4.72
N ALA A 348 1.77 11.67 3.93
CA ALA A 348 1.94 11.98 2.52
C ALA A 348 2.94 13.14 2.32
N TRP A 349 2.82 14.22 3.10
CA TRP A 349 3.80 15.32 3.09
C TRP A 349 5.21 14.84 3.41
N TRP A 350 5.36 14.02 4.45
CA TRP A 350 6.65 13.49 4.86
C TRP A 350 7.27 12.58 3.77
N SER A 351 6.45 11.76 3.11
CA SER A 351 6.85 10.97 1.95
C SER A 351 7.29 11.85 0.78
N ARG A 352 6.53 12.89 0.43
CA ARG A 352 6.89 13.81 -0.65
C ARG A 352 8.22 14.53 -0.41
N LYS A 353 8.54 14.85 0.84
CA LYS A 353 9.86 15.39 1.21
C LYS A 353 10.99 14.40 0.88
N HIS A 354 10.79 13.11 1.18
CA HIS A 354 11.75 12.06 0.87
C HIS A 354 11.97 11.88 -0.64
N GLU A 355 10.94 12.09 -1.46
CA GLU A 355 11.07 12.09 -2.93
C GLU A 355 11.99 13.21 -3.44
N PHE A 356 11.83 14.45 -2.93
CA PHE A 356 12.73 15.54 -3.32
C PHE A 356 14.18 15.30 -2.88
N GLU A 357 14.39 14.75 -1.68
CA GLU A 357 15.73 14.39 -1.19
C GLU A 357 16.39 13.28 -2.07
N ALA A 358 15.58 12.39 -2.64
CA ALA A 358 16.04 11.34 -3.54
C ALA A 358 16.29 11.83 -4.97
N ASP A 359 15.42 12.71 -5.48
CA ASP A 359 15.59 13.41 -6.76
C ASP A 359 16.88 14.24 -6.78
N GLU A 360 17.16 14.99 -5.72
CA GLU A 360 18.40 15.76 -5.57
C GLU A 360 19.62 14.84 -5.58
N PHE A 361 19.57 13.72 -4.84
CA PHE A 361 20.65 12.74 -4.83
C PHE A 361 20.88 12.12 -6.20
N ALA A 362 19.81 11.80 -6.94
CA ALA A 362 19.90 11.26 -8.29
C ALA A 362 20.55 12.24 -9.26
N ALA A 363 20.16 13.52 -9.20
CA ALA A 363 20.76 14.57 -10.01
C ALA A 363 22.25 14.75 -9.72
N GLN A 364 22.68 14.58 -8.46
CA GLN A 364 24.09 14.66 -8.07
C GLN A 364 24.92 13.43 -8.45
N GLN A 365 24.32 12.24 -8.45
CA GLN A 365 25.04 10.97 -8.65
C GLN A 365 24.90 10.39 -10.06
N SER A 366 23.97 10.88 -10.86
CA SER A 366 23.69 10.46 -12.24
C SER A 366 23.31 11.69 -13.08
N SER A 367 22.16 11.67 -13.78
CA SER A 367 21.69 12.78 -14.61
C SER A 367 20.26 13.19 -14.25
N GLY A 368 20.08 14.46 -13.88
CA GLY A 368 18.76 15.06 -13.68
C GLY A 368 17.92 15.09 -14.97
N VAL A 369 18.54 15.32 -16.12
CA VAL A 369 17.87 15.27 -17.45
C VAL A 369 17.29 13.89 -17.71
N GLU A 370 18.10 12.84 -17.49
CA GLU A 370 17.67 11.47 -17.74
C GLU A 370 16.61 11.02 -16.74
N LEU A 371 16.67 11.49 -15.49
CA LEU A 371 15.60 11.25 -14.52
C LEU A 371 14.29 11.92 -14.94
N ILE A 372 14.33 13.16 -15.43
CA ILE A 372 13.15 13.85 -15.98
C ILE A 372 12.57 13.05 -17.16
N ALA A 373 13.41 12.58 -18.09
CA ALA A 373 12.97 11.79 -19.23
C ALA A 373 12.34 10.45 -18.78
N ALA A 374 12.96 9.77 -17.81
CA ALA A 374 12.43 8.55 -17.22
C ALA A 374 11.08 8.76 -16.53
N LEU A 375 10.92 9.86 -15.79
CA LEU A 375 9.65 10.22 -15.12
C LEU A 375 8.54 10.46 -16.13
N VAL A 376 8.83 11.18 -17.22
CA VAL A 376 7.84 11.41 -18.29
C VAL A 376 7.45 10.10 -18.96
N GLY A 377 8.42 9.23 -19.26
CA GLY A 377 8.17 7.89 -19.80
C GLY A 377 7.30 7.05 -18.87
N LEU A 378 7.62 7.00 -17.57
CA LEU A 378 6.85 6.28 -16.56
C LEU A 378 5.40 6.78 -16.45
N TYR A 379 5.18 8.09 -16.49
CA TYR A 379 3.83 8.66 -16.42
C TYR A 379 3.01 8.32 -17.67
N LYS A 380 3.64 8.30 -18.83
CA LYS A 380 3.03 7.86 -20.09
C LYS A 380 2.67 6.38 -20.03
N GLU A 381 3.63 5.49 -19.71
CA GLU A 381 3.42 4.04 -19.72
C GLU A 381 2.40 3.59 -18.68
N ASN A 382 2.36 4.22 -17.51
CA ASN A 382 1.40 3.89 -16.44
C ASN A 382 0.06 4.66 -16.58
N ALA A 383 -0.12 5.46 -17.63
CA ALA A 383 -1.23 6.41 -17.79
C ALA A 383 -1.55 7.20 -16.51
N SER A 384 -0.50 7.63 -15.81
CA SER A 384 -0.61 8.42 -14.58
C SER A 384 -1.12 9.83 -14.89
N THR A 385 -2.00 10.37 -14.05
CA THR A 385 -2.54 11.72 -14.27
C THR A 385 -1.43 12.78 -14.27
N LEU A 386 -1.42 13.62 -15.30
CA LEU A 386 -0.54 14.79 -15.41
C LEU A 386 -1.12 16.04 -14.74
N THR A 387 -2.40 15.98 -14.34
CA THR A 387 -3.16 17.11 -13.79
C THR A 387 -3.96 16.70 -12.55
N PRO A 388 -3.31 16.16 -11.51
CA PRO A 388 -4.02 15.87 -10.26
C PRO A 388 -4.54 17.17 -9.63
N ASP A 389 -5.73 17.13 -9.01
CA ASP A 389 -6.23 18.21 -8.16
C ASP A 389 -5.22 18.45 -7.03
N PRO A 390 -4.77 19.70 -6.81
CA PRO A 390 -3.74 19.99 -5.82
C PRO A 390 -4.10 19.55 -4.39
N LEU A 391 -5.38 19.66 -3.99
CA LEU A 391 -5.82 19.27 -2.65
C LEU A 391 -5.92 17.75 -2.52
N TYR A 392 -6.45 17.06 -3.53
CA TYR A 392 -6.43 15.60 -3.59
C TYR A 392 -4.99 15.09 -3.48
N SER A 393 -4.08 15.64 -4.29
CA SER A 393 -2.67 15.24 -4.31
C SER A 393 -1.97 15.51 -2.98
N ALA A 394 -2.21 16.68 -2.37
CA ALA A 394 -1.65 17.01 -1.07
C ALA A 394 -2.09 16.02 0.02
N PHE A 395 -3.32 15.50 -0.06
CA PHE A 395 -3.89 14.57 0.90
C PHE A 395 -3.39 13.12 0.70
N TYR A 396 -3.42 12.61 -0.54
CA TYR A 396 -3.21 11.18 -0.82
C TYR A 396 -1.85 10.83 -1.41
N ASP A 397 -1.29 11.69 -2.26
CA ASP A 397 -0.15 11.28 -3.07
C ASP A 397 1.13 11.28 -2.22
N SER A 398 1.73 10.10 -2.08
CA SER A 398 3.02 9.90 -1.44
C SER A 398 4.19 10.44 -2.27
N HIS A 399 3.96 10.64 -3.57
CA HIS A 399 4.90 11.25 -4.50
C HIS A 399 4.39 12.62 -4.95
N PRO A 400 5.25 13.64 -5.09
CA PRO A 400 4.83 14.91 -5.65
C PRO A 400 4.38 14.72 -7.12
N PRO A 401 3.40 15.51 -7.60
CA PRO A 401 3.03 15.56 -9.01
C PRO A 401 4.25 15.69 -9.92
N ALA A 402 4.26 15.00 -11.06
CA ALA A 402 5.40 15.02 -11.99
C ALA A 402 5.82 16.43 -12.39
N ALA A 403 4.88 17.35 -12.64
CA ALA A 403 5.22 18.73 -12.97
C ALA A 403 6.06 19.42 -11.89
N ILE A 404 5.78 19.14 -10.61
CA ILE A 404 6.51 19.70 -9.47
C ILE A 404 7.91 19.05 -9.37
N ARG A 405 8.00 17.73 -9.55
CA ARG A 405 9.30 17.02 -9.56
C ARG A 405 10.20 17.48 -10.70
N ILE A 406 9.64 17.64 -11.90
CA ILE A 406 10.37 18.12 -13.08
C ILE A 406 10.89 19.55 -12.82
N ALA A 407 10.04 20.45 -12.32
CA ALA A 407 10.45 21.81 -12.00
C ALA A 407 11.56 21.85 -10.95
N HIS A 408 11.51 20.97 -9.94
CA HIS A 408 12.56 20.82 -8.93
C HIS A 408 13.87 20.31 -9.55
N LEU A 409 13.82 19.24 -10.35
CA LEU A 409 15.00 18.66 -11.00
C LEU A 409 15.67 19.64 -11.98
N GLN A 410 14.90 20.47 -12.68
CA GLN A 410 15.42 21.50 -13.57
C GLN A 410 16.23 22.59 -12.86
N GLN A 411 16.09 22.74 -11.54
CA GLN A 411 16.94 23.65 -10.75
C GLN A 411 18.30 23.04 -10.39
N HIS A 412 18.43 21.71 -10.50
CA HIS A 412 19.62 20.93 -10.16
C HIS A 412 20.34 20.34 -11.37
N THR A 413 19.88 20.71 -12.57
CA THR A 413 20.41 20.27 -13.86
C THR A 413 21.00 21.48 -14.56
#